data_AF-A0A8S3YSS8-F1
#
_entry.id   AF-A0A8S3YSS8-F1
#
_cell.length_a   1.000
_cell.length_b   1.000
_cell.length_c   1.000
_cell.angle_alpha   90.00
_cell.angle_beta   90.00
_cell.angle_gamma   90.00
#
_symmetry.space_group_name_H-M   'P 1'
#
loop_
_entity.id
_entity.type
_entity.pdbx_description
1 polymer ?
#
loop_
_entity_poly.entity_id
_entity_poly.type
_entity_poly.pdbx_seq_one_letter_code
_entity_poly.pdbx_strand_id
1 'polypeptide(L)'
;SCGTTIPIWLNGRHPTVEGQSSCGNTLDCCQYNDEMFVKNCNGFYVYYLNPSLVCPSRYCAGSAKRCPVGKWSSTGFEPCRDPAPVLSQPPVVKGPIVEADQSFHFQCEITYGPSDADQVFEVFWTFNGRTDPSIKLQTLTADQRVATLSGDKLASHPDTNVGCQVNTYYVGHEKDKKTYSSKTNYFGVQVSPGRLDIKDREGQKDVTVISTIPVVCDQGPTCCVDFTIIIDDQT
;
A
#
# COMPACT_ATOMS: atom_id res chain seq x y z
N SER A 1 -9.95 12.44 26.27
CA SER A 1 -10.21 11.31 27.19
C SER A 1 -9.07 10.28 27.08
N CYS A 2 -8.57 9.76 28.21
CA CYS A 2 -7.49 8.75 28.25
C CYS A 2 -8.01 7.29 28.30
N GLY A 3 -9.20 7.01 27.76
CA GLY A 3 -9.78 5.66 27.71
C GLY A 3 -10.62 5.28 28.94
N THR A 4 -11.22 6.26 29.60
CA THR A 4 -12.16 6.11 30.72
C THR A 4 -13.36 7.03 30.48
N THR A 5 -14.53 6.65 30.99
CA THR A 5 -15.74 7.47 30.97
C THR A 5 -15.64 8.65 31.95
N ILE A 6 -14.88 8.49 33.04
CA ILE A 6 -14.69 9.50 34.08
C ILE A 6 -13.19 9.76 34.26
N PRO A 7 -12.58 10.59 33.39
CA PRO A 7 -11.18 10.97 33.52
C PRO A 7 -10.94 11.89 34.72
N ILE A 8 -9.88 11.60 35.49
CA ILE A 8 -9.36 12.44 36.60
C ILE A 8 -8.02 13.04 36.16
N TRP A 9 -7.84 14.36 36.34
CA TRP A 9 -6.61 15.05 35.96
C TRP A 9 -6.18 16.11 36.98
N LEU A 10 -4.94 16.60 36.84
CA LEU A 10 -4.41 17.68 37.67
C LEU A 10 -5.19 18.98 37.43
N ASN A 11 -5.80 19.52 38.49
CA ASN A 11 -6.51 20.80 38.41
C ASN A 11 -5.56 21.97 38.60
N GLY A 12 -5.09 22.55 37.49
CA GLY A 12 -4.20 23.70 37.50
C GLY A 12 -2.77 23.34 37.07
N ARG A 13 -1.81 24.17 37.48
CA ARG A 13 -0.39 24.01 37.11
C ARG A 13 0.34 23.17 38.16
N HIS A 14 1.44 22.54 37.75
CA HIS A 14 2.34 21.87 38.67
C HIS A 14 2.84 22.81 39.77
N PRO A 15 2.86 22.36 41.05
CA PRO A 15 3.31 23.18 42.16
C PRO A 15 4.82 23.41 42.10
N THR A 16 5.28 24.53 42.65
CA THR A 16 6.71 24.86 42.74
C THR A 16 7.44 24.02 43.79
N VAL A 17 6.78 23.62 44.88
CA VAL A 17 7.36 22.79 45.96
C VAL A 17 6.47 21.58 46.26
N GLU A 18 5.31 21.80 46.88
CA GLU A 18 4.28 20.78 47.13
C GLU A 18 2.90 21.42 46.95
N GLY A 19 1.92 20.65 46.47
CA GLY A 19 0.55 21.13 46.30
C GLY A 19 -0.47 20.01 46.16
N GLN A 20 -1.71 20.30 46.56
CA GLN A 20 -2.87 19.41 46.44
C GLN A 20 -3.81 19.94 45.36
N SER A 21 -4.08 19.17 44.32
CA SER A 21 -4.98 19.60 43.23
C SER A 21 -5.61 18.42 42.48
N SER A 22 -6.75 17.98 43.02
CA SER A 22 -7.80 17.12 42.43
C SER A 22 -8.69 17.78 41.38
N CYS A 23 -8.96 17.18 40.21
CA CYS A 23 -10.28 17.35 39.58
C CYS A 23 -10.69 16.14 38.73
N GLY A 24 -11.83 15.53 39.06
CA GLY A 24 -12.51 14.49 38.29
C GLY A 24 -13.72 15.05 37.54
N ASN A 25 -13.90 14.66 36.28
CA ASN A 25 -14.87 15.28 35.39
C ASN A 25 -15.62 14.28 34.51
N THR A 26 -16.88 14.63 34.23
CA THR A 26 -17.68 14.23 33.08
C THR A 26 -18.09 15.49 32.30
N LEU A 27 -17.43 15.78 31.16
CA LEU A 27 -17.75 16.88 30.24
C LEU A 27 -17.62 18.32 30.82
N ASP A 28 -16.37 18.80 30.95
CA ASP A 28 -15.97 20.21 31.16
C ASP A 28 -16.29 20.91 32.50
N CYS A 29 -16.88 20.21 33.48
CA CYS A 29 -17.05 20.74 34.85
C CYS A 29 -16.41 19.84 35.91
N CYS A 30 -15.77 20.46 36.91
CA CYS A 30 -15.20 19.74 38.05
C CYS A 30 -16.32 19.27 38.99
N GLN A 31 -16.77 18.02 38.85
CA GLN A 31 -17.87 17.49 39.63
C GLN A 31 -17.41 16.77 40.91
N TYR A 32 -16.19 16.21 40.89
CA TYR A 32 -15.64 15.45 42.01
C TYR A 32 -14.20 15.88 42.30
N ASN A 33 -13.92 16.21 43.55
CA ASN A 33 -12.56 16.42 44.03
C ASN A 33 -12.06 15.10 44.64
N ASP A 34 -11.44 14.26 43.82
CA ASP A 34 -10.53 13.24 44.36
C ASP A 34 -9.30 13.97 44.94
N GLU A 35 -8.74 13.53 46.06
CA GLU A 35 -7.53 14.15 46.58
C GLU A 35 -6.30 13.59 45.85
N MET A 36 -5.50 14.46 45.23
CA MET A 36 -4.20 14.14 44.64
C MET A 36 -3.15 15.13 45.16
N PHE A 37 -2.00 14.60 45.57
CA PHE A 37 -0.86 15.42 45.98
C PHE A 37 0.26 15.33 44.96
N VAL A 38 0.86 16.48 44.63
CA VAL A 38 1.97 16.58 43.70
C VAL A 38 3.14 17.25 44.39
N LYS A 39 4.30 16.59 44.32
CA LYS A 39 5.57 17.11 44.84
C LYS A 39 6.54 17.36 43.71
N ASN A 40 7.17 18.53 43.70
CA ASN A 40 8.26 18.86 42.79
C ASN A 40 9.58 18.36 43.38
N CYS A 41 10.28 17.48 42.67
CA CYS A 41 11.56 16.91 43.10
C CYS A 41 12.75 17.43 42.26
N ASN A 42 12.63 18.63 41.66
CA ASN A 42 13.66 19.28 40.84
C ASN A 42 14.11 18.43 39.63
N GLY A 43 13.22 18.33 38.64
CA GLY A 43 13.46 17.61 37.37
C GLY A 43 12.39 16.56 37.06
N PHE A 44 11.61 16.18 38.07
CA PHE A 44 10.43 15.32 37.93
C PHE A 44 9.40 15.63 39.03
N TYR A 45 8.17 15.16 38.83
CA TYR A 45 7.07 15.29 39.78
C TYR A 45 6.68 13.92 40.32
N VAL A 46 6.44 13.85 41.63
CA VAL A 46 5.90 12.66 42.30
C VAL A 46 4.42 12.92 42.58
N TYR A 47 3.58 11.95 42.21
CA TYR A 47 2.14 12.01 42.39
C TYR A 47 1.72 10.99 43.42
N TYR A 48 0.96 11.44 44.41
CA TYR A 48 0.21 10.57 45.31
C TYR A 48 -1.24 10.53 44.83
N LEU A 49 -1.62 9.40 44.24
CA LEU A 49 -2.95 9.17 43.66
C LEU A 49 -3.78 8.35 44.63
N ASN A 50 -4.91 8.89 45.10
CA ASN A 50 -5.84 8.13 45.92
C ASN A 50 -6.62 7.12 45.07
N PRO A 51 -7.00 5.95 45.62
CA PRO A 51 -7.88 5.01 44.94
C PRO A 51 -9.15 5.72 44.45
N SER A 52 -9.50 5.51 43.18
CA SER A 52 -10.75 6.02 42.63
C SER A 52 -11.94 5.39 43.38
N LEU A 53 -12.90 6.23 43.76
CA LEU A 53 -14.13 5.80 44.44
C LEU A 53 -15.29 5.57 43.46
N VAL A 54 -15.09 5.81 42.15
CA VAL A 54 -16.17 5.78 41.14
C VAL A 54 -15.77 4.91 39.94
N CYS A 55 -16.63 3.97 39.54
CA CYS A 55 -16.41 3.11 38.38
C CYS A 55 -17.26 3.55 37.17
N PRO A 56 -16.69 3.69 35.95
CA PRO A 56 -15.29 3.43 35.59
C PRO A 56 -14.44 4.72 35.51
N SER A 57 -13.80 5.17 36.60
CA SER A 57 -12.90 6.34 36.61
C SER A 57 -11.39 5.96 36.64
N ARG A 58 -10.54 6.82 36.05
CA ARG A 58 -9.07 6.63 36.00
C ARG A 58 -8.32 7.96 35.98
N TYR A 59 -7.13 8.00 36.58
CA TYR A 59 -6.19 9.11 36.43
C TYR A 59 -5.59 9.15 35.02
N CYS A 60 -5.64 10.33 34.41
CA CYS A 60 -5.06 10.63 33.12
C CYS A 60 -3.83 11.53 33.29
N ALA A 61 -2.74 11.20 32.60
CA ALA A 61 -1.55 12.02 32.51
C ALA A 61 -1.23 12.33 31.04
N GLY A 62 -0.62 13.50 30.81
CA GLY A 62 -0.26 13.99 29.48
C GLY A 62 -1.33 14.88 28.84
N SER A 63 -0.87 15.80 28.00
CA SER A 63 -1.71 16.71 27.20
C SER A 63 -2.01 16.17 25.80
N ALA A 64 -1.30 15.12 25.37
CA ALA A 64 -1.45 14.55 24.04
C ALA A 64 -2.78 13.81 23.92
N LYS A 65 -3.52 14.07 22.84
CA LYS A 65 -4.77 13.37 22.56
C LYS A 65 -4.48 11.97 22.05
N ARG A 66 -5.30 11.00 22.44
CA ARG A 66 -5.24 9.65 21.87
C ARG A 66 -5.56 9.70 20.39
N CYS A 67 -4.92 8.82 19.62
CA CYS A 67 -5.29 8.67 18.23
C CYS A 67 -6.75 8.23 18.08
N PRO A 68 -7.49 8.82 17.13
CA PRO A 68 -8.84 8.39 16.83
C PRO A 68 -8.82 6.95 16.30
N VAL A 69 -9.98 6.28 16.36
CA VAL A 69 -10.13 4.92 15.83
C VAL A 69 -9.70 4.90 14.36
N GLY A 70 -8.84 3.95 14.01
CA GLY A 70 -8.29 3.81 12.65
C GLY A 70 -7.05 4.65 12.37
N LYS A 71 -6.53 5.42 13.33
CA LYS A 71 -5.22 6.09 13.26
C LYS A 71 -4.27 5.54 14.33
N TRP A 72 -2.97 5.68 14.09
CA TRP A 72 -1.91 5.08 14.89
C TRP A 72 -0.74 6.05 15.10
N SER A 73 -0.05 5.89 16.22
CA SER A 73 1.31 6.40 16.45
C SER A 73 2.04 5.44 17.38
N SER A 74 3.37 5.49 17.42
CA SER A 74 4.18 4.63 18.30
C SER A 74 3.85 4.78 19.78
N THR A 75 3.29 5.91 20.20
CA THR A 75 2.86 6.18 21.58
C THR A 75 1.36 5.99 21.80
N GLY A 76 0.57 5.82 20.74
CA GLY A 76 -0.91 5.82 20.77
C GLY A 76 -1.53 7.21 20.91
N PHE A 77 -0.73 8.29 20.89
CA PHE A 77 -1.15 9.69 20.99
C PHE A 77 -0.67 10.52 19.79
N GLU A 78 -1.26 11.68 19.56
CA GLU A 78 -0.87 12.60 18.47
C GLU A 78 0.64 12.92 18.48
N PRO A 79 1.30 13.09 17.30
CA PRO A 79 0.71 13.11 15.95
C PRO A 79 0.39 11.71 15.43
N CYS A 80 -0.84 11.54 14.95
CA CYS A 80 -1.35 10.25 14.46
C CYS A 80 -1.23 10.15 12.94
N ARG A 81 -0.85 8.97 12.45
CA ARG A 81 -0.79 8.61 11.04
C ARG A 81 -1.71 7.44 10.73
N ASP A 82 -1.89 7.14 9.46
CA ASP A 82 -2.57 5.91 9.05
C ASP A 82 -1.78 4.67 9.52
N PRO A 83 -2.45 3.54 9.81
CA PRO A 83 -1.80 2.32 10.28
C PRO A 83 -0.95 1.64 9.20
N ALA A 84 -1.13 2.02 7.95
CA ALA A 84 -0.29 1.63 6.82
C ALA A 84 -0.14 2.79 5.84
N PRO A 85 0.94 2.82 5.04
CA PRO A 85 1.13 3.83 4.00
C PRO A 85 -0.05 3.83 3.03
N VAL A 86 -0.54 5.01 2.68
CA VAL A 86 -1.64 5.16 1.72
C VAL A 86 -1.05 5.64 0.40
N LEU A 87 -1.25 4.87 -0.66
CA LEU A 87 -0.85 5.30 -2.00
C LEU A 87 -1.76 6.44 -2.45
N SER A 88 -1.18 7.46 -3.09
CA SER A 88 -1.93 8.61 -3.61
C SER A 88 -2.86 8.22 -4.77
N GLN A 89 -2.49 7.15 -5.49
CA GLN A 89 -3.26 6.54 -6.56
C GLN A 89 -2.94 5.05 -6.65
N PRO A 90 -3.79 4.23 -7.30
CA PRO A 90 -3.45 2.84 -7.61
C PRO A 90 -2.11 2.74 -8.36
N PRO A 91 -1.34 1.66 -8.16
CA PRO A 91 -0.08 1.46 -8.86
C PRO A 91 -0.29 1.43 -10.37
N VAL A 92 0.70 1.92 -11.13
CA VAL A 92 0.61 2.05 -12.59
C VAL A 92 1.60 1.10 -13.24
N VAL A 93 1.10 0.21 -14.10
CA VAL A 93 1.95 -0.66 -14.92
C VAL A 93 2.30 0.07 -16.21
N LYS A 94 3.61 0.22 -16.45
CA LYS A 94 4.17 0.72 -17.69
C LYS A 94 4.89 -0.39 -18.43
N GLY A 95 4.85 -0.30 -19.76
CA GLY A 95 5.55 -1.20 -20.66
C GLY A 95 4.61 -2.08 -21.49
N PRO A 96 5.20 -2.95 -22.32
CA PRO A 96 6.64 -3.28 -22.32
C PRO A 96 7.53 -2.12 -22.79
N ILE A 97 8.58 -1.83 -22.02
CA ILE A 97 9.59 -0.80 -22.32
C ILE A 97 10.80 -1.52 -22.91
N VAL A 98 11.25 -1.13 -24.10
CA VAL A 98 12.41 -1.72 -24.77
C VAL A 98 13.64 -0.89 -24.46
N GLU A 99 14.70 -1.56 -24.03
CA GLU A 99 15.99 -0.97 -23.70
C GLU A 99 16.94 -0.97 -24.90
N ALA A 100 18.02 -0.20 -24.79
CA ALA A 100 19.02 -0.07 -25.87
C ALA A 100 19.75 -1.39 -26.17
N ASP A 101 19.83 -2.28 -25.19
CA ASP A 101 20.43 -3.61 -25.31
C ASP A 101 19.43 -4.65 -25.83
N GLN A 102 18.32 -4.21 -26.43
CA GLN A 102 17.29 -5.07 -26.99
C GLN A 102 16.52 -5.89 -25.95
N SER A 103 16.81 -5.78 -24.66
CA SER A 103 15.95 -6.32 -23.61
C SER A 103 14.66 -5.50 -23.48
N PHE A 104 13.64 -6.07 -22.84
CA PHE A 104 12.45 -5.31 -22.47
C PHE A 104 11.99 -5.67 -21.07
N HIS A 105 11.27 -4.75 -20.44
CA HIS A 105 10.69 -4.97 -19.12
C HIS A 105 9.38 -4.21 -18.92
N PHE A 106 8.68 -4.57 -17.85
CA PHE A 106 7.56 -3.81 -17.31
C PHE A 106 7.98 -3.12 -16.02
N GLN A 107 7.39 -1.96 -15.75
CA GLN A 107 7.57 -1.22 -14.51
C GLN A 107 6.25 -1.10 -13.78
N CYS A 108 6.26 -1.35 -12.47
CA CYS A 108 5.14 -1.04 -11.58
C CYS A 108 5.54 0.18 -10.75
N GLU A 109 4.94 1.32 -11.08
CA GLU A 109 5.20 2.59 -10.42
C GLU A 109 4.22 2.84 -9.29
N ILE A 110 4.75 3.17 -8.11
CA ILE A 110 3.98 3.54 -6.93
C ILE A 110 4.16 5.02 -6.64
N THR A 111 3.04 5.73 -6.47
CA THR A 111 3.04 7.13 -6.05
C THR A 111 2.52 7.23 -4.63
N TYR A 112 3.37 7.72 -3.73
CA TYR A 112 3.04 7.92 -2.32
C TYR A 112 3.75 9.15 -1.76
N GLY A 113 3.17 9.71 -0.71
CA GLY A 113 3.79 10.78 0.06
C GLY A 113 3.04 11.00 1.39
N PRO A 114 3.75 11.46 2.44
CA PRO A 114 5.21 11.63 2.53
C PRO A 114 5.98 10.29 2.62
N SER A 115 7.29 10.31 2.36
CA SER A 115 8.18 9.15 2.56
C SER A 115 8.52 9.03 4.05
N ASP A 116 8.31 7.87 4.64
CA ASP A 116 8.84 7.53 5.96
C ASP A 116 9.87 6.39 5.83
N ALA A 117 10.88 6.42 6.70
CA ALA A 117 11.97 5.44 6.67
C ALA A 117 11.53 4.00 6.99
N ASP A 118 10.39 3.84 7.65
CA ASP A 118 9.81 2.56 8.03
C ASP A 118 8.74 2.05 7.05
N GLN A 119 8.54 2.73 5.91
CA GLN A 119 7.61 2.28 4.87
C GLN A 119 8.18 1.12 4.06
N VAL A 120 7.32 0.13 3.81
CA VAL A 120 7.64 -1.04 2.99
C VAL A 120 6.52 -1.29 1.98
N PHE A 121 6.93 -1.54 0.73
CA PHE A 121 6.03 -1.87 -0.37
C PHE A 121 6.44 -3.21 -0.98
N GLU A 122 5.60 -4.22 -0.83
CA GLU A 122 5.77 -5.54 -1.44
C GLU A 122 5.02 -5.57 -2.78
N VAL A 123 5.75 -5.64 -3.89
CA VAL A 123 5.21 -5.66 -5.25
C VAL A 123 5.18 -7.08 -5.83
N PHE A 124 3.97 -7.55 -6.13
CA PHE A 124 3.68 -8.81 -6.80
C PHE A 124 3.24 -8.54 -8.24
N TRP A 125 3.80 -9.26 -9.19
CA TRP A 125 3.32 -9.24 -10.57
C TRP A 125 2.15 -10.20 -10.75
N THR A 126 1.16 -9.79 -11.53
CA THR A 126 -0.04 -10.57 -11.80
C THR A 126 -0.24 -10.81 -13.28
N PHE A 127 -0.71 -12.00 -13.64
CA PHE A 127 -1.03 -12.41 -15.00
C PHE A 127 -2.48 -12.86 -15.02
N ASN A 128 -3.32 -12.15 -15.76
CA ASN A 128 -4.78 -12.34 -15.73
C ASN A 128 -5.34 -12.29 -14.29
N GLY A 129 -4.78 -11.39 -13.47
CA GLY A 129 -5.19 -11.16 -12.08
C GLY A 129 -4.64 -12.19 -11.07
N ARG A 130 -3.78 -13.12 -11.47
CA ARG A 130 -3.18 -14.13 -10.58
C ARG A 130 -1.68 -13.93 -10.42
N THR A 131 -1.15 -14.08 -9.21
CA THR A 131 0.30 -14.04 -8.96
C THR A 131 0.96 -15.36 -9.32
N ASP A 132 2.16 -15.31 -9.90
CA ASP A 132 3.00 -16.49 -10.09
C ASP A 132 4.06 -16.59 -8.97
N PRO A 133 4.07 -17.67 -8.15
CA PRO A 133 5.09 -17.91 -7.13
C PRO A 133 6.53 -18.00 -7.67
N SER A 134 6.72 -18.33 -8.96
CA SER A 134 8.04 -18.40 -9.58
C SER A 134 8.69 -17.01 -9.70
N ILE A 135 7.87 -15.97 -9.79
CA ILE A 135 8.32 -14.58 -9.84
C ILE A 135 8.48 -14.07 -8.42
N LYS A 136 9.75 -13.96 -8.00
CA LYS A 136 10.10 -13.44 -6.68
C LYS A 136 9.50 -12.05 -6.47
N LEU A 137 8.86 -11.90 -5.31
CA LEU A 137 8.40 -10.64 -4.77
C LEU A 137 9.54 -9.61 -4.72
N GLN A 138 9.23 -8.37 -5.07
CA GLN A 138 10.14 -7.24 -4.93
C GLN A 138 9.70 -6.38 -3.75
N THR A 139 10.64 -6.04 -2.89
CA THR A 139 10.40 -5.15 -1.76
C THR A 139 11.03 -3.80 -2.05
N LEU A 140 10.22 -2.75 -2.07
CA LEU A 140 10.68 -1.37 -2.19
C LEU A 140 10.67 -0.73 -0.79
N THR A 141 11.76 -0.06 -0.44
CA THR A 141 11.92 0.65 0.84
C THR A 141 12.36 2.09 0.61
N ALA A 142 12.23 2.91 1.67
CA ALA A 142 12.71 4.29 1.72
C ALA A 142 12.19 5.18 0.57
N ASP A 143 13.03 5.50 -0.40
CA ASP A 143 12.76 6.39 -1.53
C ASP A 143 12.44 5.65 -2.84
N GLN A 144 12.45 4.31 -2.83
CA GLN A 144 12.15 3.52 -4.02
C GLN A 144 10.68 3.66 -4.44
N ARG A 145 10.45 3.85 -5.74
CA ARG A 145 9.13 4.07 -6.35
C ARG A 145 8.75 3.09 -7.46
N VAL A 146 9.69 2.25 -7.90
CA VAL A 146 9.51 1.43 -9.11
C VAL A 146 10.03 0.02 -8.86
N ALA A 147 9.19 -0.97 -9.16
CA ALA A 147 9.58 -2.37 -9.28
C ALA A 147 9.60 -2.77 -10.75
N THR A 148 10.52 -3.67 -11.14
CA THR A 148 10.77 -4.00 -12.54
C THR A 148 10.59 -5.49 -12.81
N LEU A 149 9.80 -5.85 -13.83
CA LEU A 149 9.66 -7.23 -14.32
C LEU A 149 10.38 -7.36 -15.66
N SER A 150 11.50 -8.05 -15.64
CA SER A 150 12.29 -8.35 -16.85
C SER A 150 11.54 -9.32 -17.78
N GLY A 151 11.70 -9.09 -19.09
CA GLY A 151 10.99 -9.79 -20.16
C GLY A 151 11.25 -11.29 -20.23
N ASP A 152 12.42 -11.75 -19.79
CA ASP A 152 12.77 -13.18 -19.70
C ASP A 152 11.79 -13.98 -18.83
N LYS A 153 11.19 -13.34 -17.82
CA LYS A 153 10.22 -13.96 -16.90
C LYS A 153 8.82 -14.07 -17.49
N LEU A 154 8.56 -13.45 -18.65
CA LEU A 154 7.28 -13.50 -19.34
C LEU A 154 7.16 -14.68 -20.31
N ALA A 155 8.25 -15.44 -20.53
CA ALA A 155 8.23 -16.60 -21.42
C ALA A 155 7.17 -17.66 -21.02
N SER A 156 6.89 -17.80 -19.72
CA SER A 156 5.84 -18.70 -19.21
C SER A 156 4.44 -18.07 -19.15
N HIS A 157 4.28 -16.82 -19.59
CA HIS A 157 3.03 -16.06 -19.51
C HIS A 157 2.62 -15.41 -20.86
N PRO A 158 2.52 -16.18 -21.96
CA PRO A 158 2.04 -15.66 -23.24
C PRO A 158 0.56 -15.27 -23.17
N ASP A 159 0.16 -14.27 -23.95
CA ASP A 159 -1.22 -13.82 -24.11
C ASP A 159 -1.94 -13.49 -22.79
N THR A 160 -1.24 -12.77 -21.91
CA THR A 160 -1.74 -12.43 -20.57
C THR A 160 -1.92 -10.94 -20.35
N ASN A 161 -2.86 -10.60 -19.47
CA ASN A 161 -3.00 -9.25 -18.95
C ASN A 161 -2.06 -9.08 -17.76
N VAL A 162 -0.97 -8.34 -17.96
CA VAL A 162 0.06 -8.07 -16.96
C VAL A 162 -0.40 -6.94 -16.05
N GLY A 163 -0.46 -7.21 -14.76
CA GLY A 163 -0.76 -6.24 -13.70
C GLY A 163 0.29 -6.29 -12.59
N CYS A 164 0.16 -5.40 -11.61
CA CYS A 164 0.88 -5.50 -10.35
C CYS A 164 -0.05 -5.25 -9.16
N GLN A 165 0.23 -5.96 -8.07
CA GLN A 165 -0.43 -5.83 -6.79
C GLN A 165 0.62 -5.42 -5.76
N VAL A 166 0.30 -4.41 -4.96
CA VAL A 166 1.22 -3.83 -3.98
C VAL A 166 0.62 -3.92 -2.59
N ASN A 167 1.32 -4.59 -1.67
CA ASN A 167 1.01 -4.53 -0.24
C ASN A 167 1.86 -3.45 0.43
N THR A 168 1.23 -2.59 1.22
CA THR A 168 1.87 -1.47 1.92
C THR A 168 1.75 -1.63 3.42
N TYR A 169 2.84 -1.45 4.16
CA TYR A 169 2.85 -1.50 5.62
C TYR A 169 4.06 -0.73 6.19
N TYR A 170 4.04 -0.50 7.51
CA TYR A 170 5.22 -0.03 8.24
C TYR A 170 5.94 -1.21 8.92
N VAL A 171 7.26 -1.13 9.08
CA VAL A 171 8.04 -2.15 9.80
C VAL A 171 7.45 -2.38 11.20
N GLY A 172 7.17 -3.66 11.54
CA GLY A 172 6.52 -4.04 12.81
C GLY A 172 4.99 -3.94 12.81
N HIS A 173 4.39 -3.50 11.70
CA HIS A 173 2.94 -3.38 11.47
C HIS A 173 2.48 -4.21 10.26
N GLU A 174 3.08 -5.38 10.05
CA GLU A 174 2.78 -6.28 8.92
C GLU A 174 1.32 -6.77 8.92
N LYS A 175 0.66 -6.76 10.07
CA LYS A 175 -0.76 -7.13 10.21
C LYS A 175 -1.71 -6.07 9.65
N ASP A 176 -1.27 -4.83 9.56
CA ASP A 176 -2.09 -3.67 9.16
C ASP A 176 -1.96 -3.40 7.65
N LYS A 177 -1.43 -4.37 6.88
CA LYS A 177 -1.19 -4.29 5.43
C LYS A 177 -2.42 -3.81 4.67
N LYS A 178 -2.21 -2.87 3.74
CA LYS A 178 -3.18 -2.47 2.71
C LYS A 178 -2.73 -2.95 1.35
N THR A 179 -3.66 -3.46 0.56
CA THR A 179 -3.40 -4.00 -0.77
C THR A 179 -4.01 -3.09 -1.84
N TYR A 180 -3.24 -2.80 -2.88
CA TYR A 180 -3.66 -2.05 -4.06
C TYR A 180 -3.34 -2.83 -5.31
N SER A 181 -4.23 -2.79 -6.31
CA SER A 181 -4.02 -3.47 -7.60
C SER A 181 -4.02 -2.45 -8.73
N SER A 182 -3.15 -2.65 -9.69
CA SER A 182 -3.07 -1.81 -10.89
C SER A 182 -4.15 -2.18 -11.90
N LYS A 183 -4.32 -1.30 -12.89
CA LYS A 183 -4.87 -1.74 -14.19
C LYS A 183 -3.86 -2.66 -14.89
N THR A 184 -4.33 -3.42 -15.87
CA THR A 184 -3.51 -4.39 -16.60
C THR A 184 -3.19 -3.91 -18.01
N ASN A 185 -2.01 -4.28 -18.50
CA ASN A 185 -1.62 -4.13 -19.90
C ASN A 185 -1.58 -5.52 -20.55
N TYR A 186 -2.19 -5.67 -21.72
CA TYR A 186 -2.14 -6.93 -22.45
C TYR A 186 -0.75 -7.16 -23.04
N PHE A 187 -0.17 -8.33 -22.82
CA PHE A 187 1.09 -8.82 -23.36
C PHE A 187 0.83 -10.09 -24.17
N GLY A 188 0.84 -9.98 -25.49
CA GLY A 188 0.51 -11.10 -26.36
C GLY A 188 0.27 -10.70 -27.82
N VAL A 189 -0.26 -11.65 -28.58
CA VAL A 189 -0.69 -11.47 -29.96
C VAL A 189 -2.18 -11.81 -30.08
N GLN A 190 -2.97 -10.85 -30.55
CA GLN A 190 -4.39 -11.03 -30.81
C GLN A 190 -4.65 -11.07 -32.31
N VAL A 191 -5.46 -12.03 -32.74
CA VAL A 191 -5.92 -12.17 -34.12
C VAL A 191 -7.43 -12.05 -34.16
N SER A 192 -7.96 -11.17 -35.02
CA SER A 192 -9.39 -10.96 -35.17
C SER A 192 -9.78 -10.74 -36.64
N PRO A 193 -10.76 -11.50 -37.19
CA PRO A 193 -11.39 -12.67 -36.58
C PRO A 193 -10.44 -13.87 -36.52
N GLY A 194 -10.53 -14.69 -35.47
CA GLY A 194 -9.67 -15.88 -35.31
C GLY A 194 -9.99 -17.04 -36.25
N ARG A 195 -11.16 -17.01 -36.91
CA ARG A 195 -11.57 -17.96 -37.95
C ARG A 195 -12.27 -17.19 -39.06
N LEU A 196 -11.95 -17.56 -40.29
CA LEU A 196 -12.60 -17.04 -41.49
C LEU A 196 -13.19 -18.21 -42.27
N ASP A 197 -14.50 -18.19 -42.51
CA ASP A 197 -15.14 -19.11 -43.44
C ASP A 197 -15.17 -18.43 -44.81
N ILE A 198 -14.42 -18.93 -45.78
CA ILE A 198 -14.30 -18.35 -47.13
C ILE A 198 -15.12 -19.21 -48.10
N LYS A 199 -16.01 -18.59 -48.89
CA LYS A 199 -16.78 -19.28 -49.93
C LYS A 199 -16.22 -19.00 -51.32
N ASP A 200 -16.46 -19.94 -52.24
CA ASP A 200 -16.14 -19.74 -53.65
C ASP A 200 -16.81 -18.48 -54.20
N ARG A 201 -16.01 -17.64 -54.86
CA ARG A 201 -16.38 -16.32 -55.42
C ARG A 201 -16.76 -15.25 -54.39
N GLU A 202 -16.45 -15.47 -53.10
CA GLU A 202 -16.57 -14.44 -52.08
C GLU A 202 -15.42 -13.40 -52.23
N GLY A 203 -15.68 -12.15 -51.81
CA GLY A 203 -14.68 -11.09 -51.85
C GLY A 203 -13.57 -11.27 -50.81
N GLN A 204 -12.58 -10.37 -50.84
CA GLN A 204 -11.50 -10.34 -49.86
C GLN A 204 -12.04 -10.20 -48.44
N LYS A 205 -11.44 -10.96 -47.50
CA LYS A 205 -11.69 -10.84 -46.07
C LYS A 205 -10.43 -10.33 -45.37
N ASP A 206 -10.63 -9.40 -44.45
CA ASP A 206 -9.54 -8.81 -43.68
C ASP A 206 -9.34 -9.54 -42.36
N VAL A 207 -8.08 -9.74 -41.99
CA VAL A 207 -7.65 -10.24 -40.68
C VAL A 207 -6.77 -9.17 -40.05
N THR A 208 -7.06 -8.82 -38.80
CA THR A 208 -6.25 -7.90 -38.01
C THR A 208 -5.42 -8.69 -37.02
N VAL A 209 -4.10 -8.46 -37.03
CA VAL A 209 -3.16 -8.98 -36.03
C VAL A 209 -2.64 -7.81 -35.20
N ILE A 210 -2.80 -7.88 -33.88
CA ILE A 210 -2.32 -6.88 -32.93
C ILE A 210 -1.32 -7.56 -32.01
N SER A 211 -0.05 -7.14 -32.07
CA SER A 211 1.00 -7.59 -31.15
C SER A 211 1.36 -6.47 -30.18
N THR A 212 1.40 -6.82 -28.89
CA THR A 212 2.01 -5.96 -27.85
C THR A 212 3.35 -6.50 -27.37
N ILE A 213 3.81 -7.63 -27.92
CA ILE A 213 5.13 -8.18 -27.65
C ILE A 213 6.16 -7.36 -28.43
N PRO A 214 7.20 -6.81 -27.78
CA PRO A 214 8.27 -6.14 -28.50
C PRO A 214 8.97 -7.09 -29.45
N VAL A 215 9.05 -6.71 -30.73
CA VAL A 215 9.83 -7.46 -31.72
C VAL A 215 11.27 -6.99 -31.61
N VAL A 216 12.09 -7.77 -30.91
CA VAL A 216 13.50 -7.50 -30.67
C VAL A 216 14.31 -8.24 -31.74
N CYS A 217 15.12 -7.51 -32.53
CA CYS A 217 15.84 -8.08 -33.67
C CYS A 217 17.25 -8.55 -33.28
N ASP A 218 17.42 -9.85 -33.06
CA ASP A 218 18.71 -10.40 -32.61
C ASP A 218 19.81 -10.37 -33.70
N GLN A 219 19.46 -10.26 -34.99
CA GLN A 219 20.43 -10.27 -36.09
C GLN A 219 20.03 -9.39 -37.30
N GLY A 220 20.86 -8.39 -37.62
CA GLY A 220 20.83 -7.66 -38.88
C GLY A 220 19.75 -6.58 -39.01
N PRO A 221 19.67 -5.89 -40.18
CA PRO A 221 18.73 -4.78 -40.41
C PRO A 221 17.27 -5.21 -40.62
N THR A 222 16.98 -6.52 -40.63
CA THR A 222 15.66 -7.07 -41.00
C THR A 222 15.13 -7.97 -39.91
N CYS A 223 14.01 -7.58 -39.31
CA CYS A 223 13.20 -8.42 -38.43
C CYS A 223 12.08 -9.08 -39.23
N CYS A 224 11.94 -10.40 -39.12
CA CYS A 224 10.82 -11.14 -39.70
C CYS A 224 9.90 -11.63 -38.58
N VAL A 225 8.60 -11.44 -38.77
CA VAL A 225 7.55 -12.08 -37.96
C VAL A 225 6.79 -12.99 -38.89
N ASP A 226 6.87 -14.29 -38.64
CA ASP A 226 6.22 -15.30 -39.48
C ASP A 226 4.85 -15.66 -38.92
N PHE A 227 3.83 -15.62 -39.79
CA PHE A 227 2.48 -16.04 -39.48
C PHE A 227 2.14 -17.28 -40.30
N THR A 228 1.79 -18.37 -39.62
CA THR A 228 1.32 -19.59 -40.28
C THR A 228 -0.19 -19.55 -40.41
N ILE A 229 -0.69 -19.61 -41.65
CA ILE A 229 -2.11 -19.74 -41.94
C ILE A 229 -2.41 -21.22 -42.19
N ILE A 230 -3.33 -21.78 -41.41
CA ILE A 230 -3.81 -23.16 -41.58
C ILE A 230 -5.14 -23.10 -42.33
N ILE A 231 -5.26 -23.90 -43.38
CA ILE A 231 -6.46 -23.99 -44.21
C ILE A 231 -7.04 -25.40 -44.04
N ASP A 232 -8.23 -25.49 -43.48
CA ASP A 232 -9.00 -26.73 -43.38
C ASP A 232 -10.08 -26.73 -44.46
N ASP A 233 -10.02 -27.71 -45.37
CA ASP A 233 -11.04 -27.89 -46.40
C ASP A 233 -12.21 -28.71 -45.83
N GLN A 234 -13.40 -28.10 -45.79
CA GLN A 234 -14.63 -28.78 -45.35
C GLN A 234 -15.29 -29.38 -46.59
N THR A 235 -14.80 -30.55 -47.03
CA THR A 235 -15.46 -31.37 -48.07
C THR A 235 -16.79 -31.93 -47.61
#